data_AF-A0A927M2V7-F1
#
_entry.id   AF-A0A927M2V7-F1
#
_cell.length_a   1.000
_cell.length_b   1.000
_cell.length_c   1.000
_cell.angle_alpha   90.00
_cell.angle_beta   90.00
_cell.angle_gamma   90.00
#
_symmetry.space_group_name_H-M   'P 1'
#
loop_
_entity.id
_entity.type
_entity.pdbx_description
1 polymer ?
#
loop_
_entity_poly.entity_id
_entity_poly.type
_entity_poly.pdbx_seq_one_letter_code
_entity_poly.pdbx_strand_id
1 'polypeptide(L)' 'MRPLFLCRACGANWPCSPARLALLVIYRDNPAGLRNCLTDRLTIAISDQPRMDPVVLTTRFLGWIPPDDS' A
#
# COMPACT_ATOMS: atom_id res chain seq x y z
N MET A 1 -14.43 -15.96 -4.81
CA MET A 1 -13.73 -14.71 -5.18
C MET A 1 -12.92 -14.28 -3.97
N ARG A 2 -11.60 -14.09 -4.11
CA ARG A 2 -10.77 -13.54 -3.01
C ARG A 2 -11.09 -12.04 -2.90
N PRO A 3 -11.17 -11.49 -1.68
CA PRO A 3 -11.60 -10.12 -1.48
C PRO A 3 -10.64 -9.17 -2.20
N LEU A 4 -11.21 -8.22 -2.96
CA LEU A 4 -10.44 -7.12 -3.51
C LEU A 4 -9.77 -6.38 -2.34
N PHE A 5 -8.53 -5.93 -2.54
CA PHE A 5 -7.76 -5.17 -1.55
C PHE A 5 -8.40 -3.77 -1.42
N LEU A 6 -9.56 -3.69 -0.77
CA LEU A 6 -10.39 -2.50 -0.63
C LEU A 6 -10.20 -1.87 0.74
N CYS A 7 -10.27 -0.55 0.76
CA CYS A 7 -10.24 0.23 1.99
C CYS A 7 -11.57 0.05 2.73
N ARG A 8 -11.52 -0.35 4.00
CA ARG A 8 -12.72 -0.48 4.85
C ARG A 8 -13.42 0.86 5.11
N ALA A 9 -12.70 1.98 5.01
CA ALA A 9 -13.25 3.30 5.30
C ALA A 9 -14.02 3.90 4.12
N CYS A 10 -13.58 3.67 2.87
CA CYS A 10 -14.18 4.30 1.69
C CYS A 10 -14.54 3.36 0.54
N GLY A 11 -14.27 2.06 0.67
CA GLY A 11 -14.56 1.05 -0.37
C GLY A 11 -13.67 1.10 -1.61
N ALA A 12 -12.84 2.15 -1.77
CA ALA A 12 -11.91 2.26 -2.88
C ALA A 12 -10.74 1.27 -2.75
N ASN A 13 -10.03 1.02 -3.85
CA ASN A 13 -8.86 0.16 -3.83
C ASN A 13 -7.80 0.73 -2.86
N TRP A 14 -7.36 -0.05 -1.88
CA TRP A 14 -6.32 0.30 -0.90
C TRP A 14 -4.88 0.06 -1.42
N PRO A 15 -3.94 1.02 -1.31
CA PRO A 15 -4.04 2.27 -0.56
C PRO A 15 -4.67 3.40 -1.38
N CYS A 16 -5.81 3.91 -0.89
CA CYS A 16 -6.50 5.10 -1.38
C CYS A 16 -5.95 6.36 -0.70
N SER A 17 -6.23 7.55 -1.25
CA SER A 17 -5.76 8.83 -0.70
C SER A 17 -5.95 8.99 0.82
N PRO A 18 -7.13 8.73 1.42
CA PRO A 18 -7.29 8.87 2.87
C PRO A 18 -6.48 7.85 3.66
N ALA A 19 -6.31 6.62 3.14
CA ALA A 19 -5.47 5.62 3.79
C ALA A 19 -3.98 6.02 3.73
N ARG A 20 -3.51 6.59 2.61
CA ARG A 20 -2.13 7.09 2.49
C ARG A 20 -1.86 8.20 3.51
N LEU A 21 -2.78 9.17 3.63
CA LEU A 21 -2.68 10.25 4.62
C LEU A 21 -2.65 9.70 6.05
N ALA A 22 -3.56 8.78 6.39
CA ALA A 22 -3.57 8.16 7.72
C ALA A 22 -2.27 7.42 8.02
N LEU A 23 -1.73 6.66 7.06
CA LEU A 23 -0.45 5.97 7.20
C LEU A 23 0.72 6.94 7.40
N LEU A 24 0.77 8.04 6.65
CA LEU A 24 1.80 9.07 6.83
C LEU A 24 1.76 9.68 8.24
N VAL A 25 0.57 9.88 8.80
CA VAL A 25 0.42 10.37 10.17
C VAL A 25 0.84 9.31 11.19
N ILE A 26 0.44 8.05 11.00
CA ILE A 26 0.78 6.93 11.92
C ILE A 26 2.29 6.66 11.96
N TYR A 27 2.96 6.75 10.81
CA TYR A 27 4.38 6.44 10.64
C TYR A 27 5.26 7.67 10.47
N ARG A 28 4.80 8.85 10.91
CA ARG A 28 5.50 10.13 10.73
C ARG A 28 6.97 10.12 11.12
N ASP A 29 7.31 9.41 12.19
CA ASP A 29 8.66 9.32 12.75
C ASP A 29 9.31 7.94 12.47
N ASN A 30 8.69 7.13 11.60
CA ASN A 30 9.17 5.78 11.24
C ASN A 30 8.89 5.44 9.76
N PRO A 31 9.58 6.11 8.81
CA PRO A 31 9.40 5.86 7.38
C PRO A 31 9.76 4.43 6.96
N ALA A 32 10.75 3.81 7.60
CA ALA A 32 11.09 2.40 7.39
C ALA A 32 9.92 1.47 7.78
N GLY A 33 9.26 1.74 8.91
CA GLY A 33 8.06 1.02 9.34
C GLY A 33 6.90 1.16 8.36
N LEU A 34 6.70 2.34 7.78
CA LEU A 34 5.70 2.56 6.72
C LEU A 34 5.99 1.69 5.50
N ARG A 35 7.24 1.70 5.03
CA ARG A 35 7.69 0.93 3.87
C ARG A 35 7.52 -0.56 4.09
N ASN A 36 7.94 -1.09 5.23
CA ASN A 36 7.76 -2.51 5.58
C ASN A 36 6.27 -2.88 5.61
N CYS A 37 5.44 -2.08 6.27
CA CYS A 37 4.00 -2.32 6.35
C CYS A 37 3.32 -2.35 4.96
N LEU A 38 3.78 -1.50 4.03
CA LEU A 38 3.28 -1.49 2.65
C LEU A 38 3.80 -2.67 1.84
N THR A 39 5.06 -3.08 2.01
CA THR A 39 5.64 -4.27 1.35
C THR A 39 4.92 -5.55 1.77
N ASP A 40 4.61 -5.72 3.06
CA ASP A 40 3.86 -6.88 3.55
C ASP A 40 2.49 -6.97 2.87
N ARG A 41 1.77 -5.84 2.80
CA ARG A 41 0.46 -5.78 2.16
C ARG A 41 0.53 -5.92 0.64
N LEU A 42 1.60 -5.45 0.01
CA LEU A 42 1.84 -5.65 -1.43
C LEU A 42 1.98 -7.13 -1.76
N THR A 43 2.74 -7.89 -0.98
CA THR A 43 2.91 -9.34 -1.16
C THR A 43 1.57 -10.08 -1.10
N ILE A 44 0.70 -9.70 -0.17
CA ILE A 44 -0.66 -10.24 -0.07
C ILE A 44 -1.49 -9.82 -1.30
N ALA A 45 -1.43 -8.55 -1.70
CA ALA A 45 -2.19 -8.04 -2.84
C ALA A 45 -1.81 -8.69 -4.17
N ILE A 46 -0.51 -8.95 -4.40
CA ILE A 46 -0.01 -9.71 -5.57
C ILE A 46 -0.58 -11.12 -5.55
N SER A 47 -0.53 -11.78 -4.38
CA SER A 47 -1.06 -13.13 -4.20
C SER A 47 -2.57 -13.20 -4.45
N ASP A 48 -3.34 -12.19 -4.01
CA ASP A 48 -4.80 -12.12 -4.15
C ASP A 48 -5.26 -11.71 -5.57
N GLN A 49 -4.42 -10.99 -6.32
CA GLN A 49 -4.73 -10.46 -7.65
C GLN A 49 -3.71 -10.92 -8.71
N PRO A 50 -3.61 -12.24 -8.99
CA PRO A 50 -2.59 -12.78 -9.90
C PRO A 50 -2.74 -12.35 -11.36
N ARG A 51 -3.88 -11.75 -11.73
CA ARG A 51 -4.14 -11.20 -13.07
C ARG A 51 -3.68 -9.75 -13.23
N MET A 52 -3.34 -9.08 -12.13
CA MET A 52 -2.85 -7.70 -12.16
C MET A 52 -1.34 -7.70 -12.38
N ASP A 53 -0.84 -6.76 -13.17
CA ASP A 53 0.60 -6.57 -13.35
C ASP A 53 1.25 -6.24 -11.98
N PRO A 54 2.28 -7.01 -11.55
CA PRO A 54 2.99 -6.73 -10.30
C PRO A 54 3.59 -5.33 -10.22
N VAL A 55 3.99 -4.74 -11.36
CA VAL A 55 4.51 -3.37 -11.43
C VAL A 55 3.41 -2.38 -11.06
N VAL A 56 2.20 -2.56 -11.59
CA VAL A 56 1.05 -1.69 -11.26
C VAL A 56 0.73 -1.73 -9.76
N LEU A 57 0.77 -2.93 -9.14
CA LEU A 57 0.59 -3.06 -7.70
C LEU A 57 1.73 -2.40 -6.93
N THR A 58 2.98 -2.60 -7.36
CA THR A 58 4.16 -2.03 -6.70
C THR A 58 4.14 -0.50 -6.75
N THR A 59 3.92 0.11 -7.92
CA THR A 59 3.79 1.56 -8.07
C THR A 59 2.66 2.11 -7.21
N ARG A 60 1.54 1.40 -7.12
CA ARG A 60 0.39 1.83 -6.32
C ARG A 60 0.65 1.78 -4.81
N PHE A 61 1.40 0.80 -4.32
CA PHE A 61 1.70 0.63 -2.90
C PHE A 61 2.89 1.48 -2.46
N LEU A 62 3.97 1.51 -3.24
CA LEU A 62 5.25 2.11 -2.86
C LEU A 62 5.60 3.39 -3.62
N GLY A 63 5.00 3.65 -4.79
CA GLY A 63 5.39 4.75 -5.68
C GLY A 63 5.06 6.16 -5.17
N TRP A 64 4.38 6.29 -4.04
CA TRP A 64 4.12 7.57 -3.37
C TRP A 64 4.92 7.75 -2.08
N ILE A 65 5.67 6.73 -1.64
CA ILE A 65 6.57 6.84 -0.50
C ILE A 65 7.79 7.63 -0.97
N PRO A 66 8.23 8.67 -0.24
CA PRO A 66 9.48 9.34 -0.58
C PRO A 66 10.64 8.33 -0.65
N PRO A 67 11.63 8.56 -1.53
CA PRO A 67 12.87 7.81 -1.48
C PRO A 67 13.46 7.93 -0.07
N ASP A 68 13.99 6.83 0.43
CA ASP A 68 14.70 6.83 1.70
C ASP A 68 16.01 7.58 1.48
N ASP A 69 16.14 8.77 2.07
CA ASP A 69 17.34 9.63 2.02
C ASP A 69 18.39 9.12 3.03
N SER A 70 18.66 7.81 3.02
CA SER A 70 19.75 7.21 3.82
C SER A 70 21.10 7.45 3.17
#